data_AF-A0A091C248-F1
#
_entry.id   AF-A0A091C248-F1
#
_cell.length_a   1.000
_cell.length_b   1.000
_cell.length_c   1.000
_cell.angle_alpha   90.00
_cell.angle_beta   90.00
_cell.angle_gamma   90.00
#
_symmetry.space_group_name_H-M   'P 1'
#
loop_
_entity.id
_entity.type
_entity.pdbx_description
1 polymer ?
#
loop_
_entity_poly.entity_id
_entity_poly.type
_entity_poly.pdbx_seq_one_letter_code
_entity_poly.pdbx_strand_id
1 'polypeptide(L)'
;MAYISKEVREQLDEAGFPDAKIYASNDLDENTILNLKMQKAKIDVWGAGTNLITAYDQPALGAVYKLVSIENEEGEMVDTIKLSSNAEKVTTPGKKQFGELNVILTENLKEIM
;
A
#
# COMPACT_ATOMS: atom_id res chain seq x y z
N MET A 1 2.13 -15.30 20.12
CA MET A 1 2.86 -15.80 18.93
C MET A 1 4.38 -15.65 19.04
N ALA A 2 4.93 -14.48 19.41
CA ALA A 2 6.37 -14.28 19.46
C ALA A 2 7.13 -15.29 20.36
N TYR A 3 6.66 -15.52 21.59
CA TYR A 3 7.24 -16.54 22.49
C TYR A 3 7.23 -17.92 21.86
N ILE A 4 6.04 -18.42 21.49
CA ILE A 4 5.85 -19.76 20.92
C ILE A 4 6.70 -19.96 19.65
N SER A 5 6.82 -18.96 18.78
CA SER A 5 7.65 -19.09 17.58
C SER A 5 9.13 -19.35 17.90
N LYS A 6 9.65 -18.78 19.00
CA LYS A 6 11.05 -18.99 19.42
C LYS A 6 11.25 -20.40 19.96
N GLU A 7 10.33 -20.87 20.81
CA GLU A 7 10.34 -22.25 21.32
C GLU A 7 10.25 -23.28 20.18
N VAL A 8 9.34 -23.06 19.22
CA VAL A 8 9.20 -23.94 18.05
C VAL A 8 10.46 -23.93 17.21
N ARG A 9 11.11 -22.76 17.03
CA ARG A 9 12.38 -22.66 16.31
C ARG A 9 13.48 -23.47 17.00
N GLU A 10 13.62 -23.35 18.32
CA GLU A 10 14.58 -24.12 19.11
C GLU A 10 14.34 -25.63 18.97
N GLN A 11 13.08 -26.08 19.09
CA GLN A 11 12.73 -27.50 18.92
C GLN A 11 13.02 -28.04 17.52
N LEU A 12 12.74 -27.25 16.47
CA LEU A 12 13.06 -27.64 15.10
C LEU A 12 14.57 -27.72 14.88
N ASP A 13 15.34 -26.79 15.46
CA ASP A 13 16.79 -26.77 15.34
C ASP A 13 17.43 -27.97 16.08
N GLU A 14 16.96 -28.27 17.29
CA GLU A 14 17.40 -29.45 18.06
C GLU A 14 17.06 -30.78 17.37
N ALA A 15 15.92 -30.84 16.69
CA ALA A 15 15.52 -32.00 15.89
C ALA A 15 16.26 -32.13 14.55
N GLY A 16 17.15 -31.19 14.21
CA GLY A 16 17.94 -31.23 12.97
C GLY A 16 17.21 -30.66 11.74
N PHE A 17 16.19 -29.83 11.93
CA PHE A 17 15.39 -29.20 10.86
C PHE A 17 15.54 -27.65 10.83
N PRO A 18 16.76 -27.10 10.70
CA PRO A 18 16.96 -25.64 10.70
C PRO A 18 16.26 -24.93 9.54
N ASP A 19 16.07 -25.61 8.40
CA ASP A 19 15.44 -25.05 7.20
C ASP A 19 13.91 -25.17 7.19
N ALA A 20 13.32 -25.88 8.16
CA ALA A 20 11.86 -25.97 8.28
C ALA A 20 11.27 -24.60 8.58
N LYS A 21 10.35 -24.13 7.73
CA LYS A 21 9.72 -22.81 7.88
C LYS A 21 8.58 -22.82 8.88
N ILE A 22 8.42 -21.73 9.61
CA ILE A 22 7.32 -21.49 10.54
C ILE A 22 6.29 -20.57 9.87
N TYR A 23 5.06 -21.07 9.76
CA TYR A 23 3.90 -20.36 9.19
C TYR A 23 2.96 -19.90 10.31
N ALA A 24 2.50 -18.66 10.26
CA ALA A 24 1.52 -18.12 11.19
C ALA A 24 0.35 -17.48 10.45
N SER A 25 -0.90 -17.72 10.89
CA SER A 25 -2.09 -17.28 10.15
C SER A 25 -3.29 -16.89 11.03
N ASN A 26 -3.06 -16.21 12.16
CA ASN A 26 -4.13 -15.85 13.11
C ASN A 26 -4.30 -14.35 13.23
N ASP A 27 -5.45 -13.82 12.78
CA ASP A 27 -5.86 -12.40 12.88
C ASP A 27 -4.73 -11.40 12.61
N LEU A 28 -3.97 -11.65 11.55
CA LEU A 28 -2.82 -10.84 11.18
C LEU A 28 -3.25 -9.61 10.36
N ASP A 29 -2.71 -8.46 10.76
CA ASP A 29 -2.69 -7.17 10.07
C ASP A 29 -1.26 -6.60 10.07
N GLU A 30 -1.05 -5.43 9.47
CA GLU A 30 0.28 -4.80 9.40
C GLU A 30 0.85 -4.45 10.78
N ASN A 31 0.00 -4.07 11.73
CA ASN A 31 0.42 -3.64 13.07
C ASN A 31 0.87 -4.82 13.91
N THR A 32 0.11 -5.91 13.90
CA THR A 32 0.43 -7.17 14.58
C THR A 32 1.67 -7.82 13.99
N ILE A 33 1.81 -7.87 12.66
CA ILE A 33 3.02 -8.37 11.98
C ILE A 33 4.24 -7.53 12.37
N LEU A 34 4.13 -6.20 12.36
CA LEU A 34 5.20 -5.29 12.77
C LEU A 34 5.63 -5.56 14.22
N ASN A 35 4.67 -5.64 15.14
CA ASN A 35 4.93 -5.92 16.55
C ASN A 35 5.61 -7.28 16.76
N LEU A 36 5.18 -8.33 16.05
CA LEU A 36 5.80 -9.65 16.12
C LEU A 36 7.24 -9.63 15.59
N LYS A 37 7.51 -8.90 14.50
CA LYS A 37 8.87 -8.70 13.99
C LYS A 37 9.76 -7.93 14.97
N MET A 38 9.25 -6.86 15.59
CA MET A 38 9.99 -6.11 16.62
C MET A 38 10.35 -6.98 17.83
N GLN A 39 9.46 -7.91 18.21
CA GLN A 39 9.71 -8.89 19.26
C GLN A 39 10.65 -10.03 18.85
N LYS A 40 11.19 -9.99 17.63
CA LYS A 40 12.06 -11.03 17.04
C LYS A 40 11.39 -12.40 16.99
N ALA A 41 10.09 -12.45 16.67
CA ALA A 41 9.39 -13.70 16.40
C ALA A 41 10.10 -14.47 15.28
N LYS A 42 10.13 -15.80 15.39
CA LYS A 42 10.73 -16.71 14.39
C LYS A 42 9.63 -17.22 13.46
N ILE A 43 9.04 -16.32 12.69
CA ILE A 43 7.99 -16.62 11.71
C ILE A 43 8.52 -16.27 10.33
N ASP A 44 8.47 -17.23 9.41
CA ASP A 44 8.99 -17.08 8.04
C ASP A 44 7.88 -16.67 7.08
N VAL A 45 6.66 -17.15 7.29
CA VAL A 45 5.52 -16.93 6.40
C VAL A 45 4.29 -16.47 7.18
N TRP A 46 3.62 -15.45 6.65
CA TRP A 46 2.49 -14.76 7.27
C TRP A 46 1.23 -14.98 6.42
N GLY A 47 0.22 -15.65 6.98
CA GLY A 47 -1.09 -15.84 6.38
C GLY A 47 -2.07 -14.80 6.91
N ALA A 48 -2.21 -13.67 6.22
CA ALA A 48 -3.24 -12.69 6.53
C ALA A 48 -4.56 -13.07 5.81
N GLY A 49 -5.64 -13.16 6.57
CA GLY A 49 -6.97 -13.56 6.09
C GLY A 49 -7.95 -12.38 6.07
N THR A 50 -8.92 -12.41 6.98
CA THR A 50 -10.03 -11.45 7.09
C THR A 50 -9.56 -10.01 6.96
N ASN A 51 -8.59 -9.57 7.77
CA ASN A 51 -8.12 -8.19 7.78
C ASN A 51 -7.66 -7.69 6.41
N LEU A 52 -6.95 -8.54 5.66
CA LEU A 52 -6.45 -8.22 4.33
C LEU A 52 -7.57 -8.23 3.28
N ILE A 53 -8.35 -9.30 3.21
CA ILE A 53 -9.30 -9.49 2.09
C ILE A 53 -10.51 -8.54 2.18
N THR A 54 -10.88 -8.11 3.39
CA THR A 54 -12.02 -7.22 3.58
C THR A 54 -11.62 -5.76 3.70
N ALA A 55 -10.32 -5.43 3.71
CA ALA A 55 -9.82 -4.11 4.13
C ALA A 55 -10.51 -3.67 5.43
N TYR A 56 -10.37 -4.48 6.48
CA TYR A 56 -11.28 -4.48 7.64
C TYR A 56 -11.44 -3.12 8.33
N ASP A 57 -10.37 -2.32 8.39
CA ASP A 57 -10.34 -0.97 8.96
C ASP A 57 -11.01 0.08 8.05
N GLN A 58 -10.88 -0.06 6.72
CA GLN A 58 -11.51 0.80 5.73
C GLN A 58 -12.02 -0.01 4.52
N PRO A 59 -13.22 -0.64 4.61
CA PRO A 59 -13.71 -1.57 3.58
C PRO A 59 -14.19 -0.88 2.30
N ALA A 60 -14.09 0.45 2.23
CA ALA A 60 -14.50 1.26 1.08
C ALA A 60 -13.44 2.31 0.74
N LEU A 61 -13.04 2.34 -0.53
CA LEU A 61 -12.07 3.30 -1.07
C LEU A 61 -12.63 4.72 -1.20
N GLY A 62 -13.95 4.88 -1.33
CA GLY A 62 -14.58 6.19 -1.58
C GLY A 62 -14.30 6.78 -2.97
N ALA A 63 -13.96 5.93 -3.96
CA ALA A 63 -13.70 6.35 -5.33
C ALA A 63 -14.94 6.96 -6.01
N VAL A 64 -14.72 7.96 -6.87
CA VAL A 64 -15.79 8.62 -7.65
C VAL A 64 -15.39 8.72 -9.12
N TYR A 65 -16.35 8.52 -10.02
CA TYR A 65 -16.19 8.81 -11.44
C TYR A 65 -16.95 10.08 -11.78
N LYS A 66 -16.32 11.00 -12.51
CA LYS A 66 -16.92 12.28 -12.89
C LYS A 66 -16.53 12.64 -14.32
N LEU A 67 -17.51 13.15 -15.07
CA LEU A 67 -17.28 13.72 -16.40
C LEU A 67 -16.39 14.95 -16.27
N VAL A 68 -15.35 15.02 -17.10
CA VAL A 68 -14.37 16.14 -17.10
C VAL A 68 -14.28 16.84 -18.45
N SER A 69 -14.79 16.23 -19.53
CA SER A 69 -14.84 16.81 -20.87
C SER A 69 -15.90 16.08 -21.71
N ILE A 70 -16.64 16.79 -22.55
CA ILE A 70 -17.69 16.25 -23.43
C ILE A 70 -17.67 16.97 -24.79
N GLU A 71 -17.97 16.24 -25.86
CA GLU A 71 -18.10 16.80 -27.21
C GLU A 71 -19.39 17.62 -27.36
N ASN A 72 -19.29 18.82 -27.95
CA ASN A 72 -20.45 19.67 -28.26
C ASN A 72 -21.03 19.34 -29.65
N GLU A 73 -22.10 20.04 -30.06
CA GLU A 73 -22.76 19.83 -31.36
C GLU A 73 -21.86 20.15 -32.57
N GLU A 74 -20.78 20.89 -32.35
CA GLU A 74 -19.79 21.29 -33.37
C GLU A 74 -18.61 20.31 -33.46
N GLY A 75 -18.58 19.26 -32.62
CA GLY A 75 -17.52 18.26 -32.58
C GLY A 75 -16.31 18.65 -31.71
N GLU A 76 -16.43 19.72 -30.92
CA GLU A 76 -15.35 20.22 -30.07
C GLU A 76 -15.48 19.69 -28.63
N MET A 77 -14.34 19.32 -28.03
CA MET A 77 -14.30 18.89 -26.63
C MET A 77 -14.40 20.10 -25.68
N VAL A 78 -15.43 20.12 -24.83
CA VAL A 78 -15.69 21.15 -23.82
C VAL A 78 -15.51 20.58 -22.42
N ASP A 79 -14.68 21.25 -21.62
CA ASP A 79 -14.37 20.83 -20.25
C ASP A 79 -15.55 21.05 -19.30
N THR A 80 -15.78 20.07 -18.43
CA THR A 80 -16.91 20.08 -17.48
C THR A 80 -16.42 20.21 -16.04
N ILE A 81 -17.14 21.03 -15.25
CA ILE A 81 -16.87 21.22 -13.83
C ILE A 81 -18.12 20.93 -12.99
N LYS A 82 -17.95 20.14 -11.93
CA LYS A 82 -18.97 19.93 -10.89
C LYS A 82 -18.67 20.85 -9.72
N LEU A 83 -19.55 21.80 -9.46
CA LEU A 83 -19.48 22.68 -8.30
C LEU A 83 -20.00 21.98 -7.03
N SER A 84 -19.41 22.30 -5.90
CA SER A 84 -19.75 21.72 -4.60
C SER A 84 -19.67 22.80 -3.53
N SER A 85 -20.49 22.70 -2.50
CA SER A 85 -20.42 23.59 -1.32
C SER A 85 -19.13 23.44 -0.53
N ASN A 86 -18.40 22.34 -0.73
CA ASN A 86 -17.02 22.16 -0.26
C ASN A 86 -16.06 22.33 -1.45
N ALA A 87 -15.14 23.29 -1.35
CA ALA A 87 -14.14 23.60 -2.36
C ALA A 87 -13.27 22.39 -2.74
N GLU A 88 -12.94 21.52 -1.78
CA GLU A 88 -12.13 20.30 -2.01
C GLU A 88 -12.85 19.27 -2.88
N LYS A 89 -14.19 19.37 -3.01
CA LYS A 89 -15.00 18.43 -3.82
C LYS A 89 -15.28 18.94 -5.23
N VAL A 90 -14.76 20.12 -5.59
CA VAL A 90 -14.81 20.65 -6.94
C VAL A 90 -13.91 19.81 -7.85
N THR A 91 -14.39 19.46 -9.04
CA THR A 91 -13.58 18.66 -9.97
C THR A 91 -12.57 19.50 -10.70
N THR A 92 -11.38 18.95 -10.91
CA THR A 92 -10.45 19.45 -11.93
C THR A 92 -11.00 19.10 -13.32
N PRO A 93 -11.35 20.08 -14.18
CA PRO A 93 -11.87 19.81 -15.53
C PRO A 93 -10.80 19.23 -16.47
N GLY A 94 -11.20 18.88 -17.68
CA GLY A 94 -10.31 18.49 -18.78
C GLY A 94 -9.76 17.08 -18.73
N LYS A 95 -9.35 16.57 -19.91
CA LYS A 95 -8.62 15.31 -20.02
C LYS A 95 -7.24 15.47 -19.37
N LYS A 96 -6.90 14.56 -18.46
CA LYS A 96 -5.66 14.61 -17.68
C LYS A 96 -4.78 13.40 -17.99
N GLN A 97 -3.48 13.61 -17.94
CA GLN A 97 -2.48 12.54 -17.97
C GLN A 97 -1.64 12.62 -16.70
N PHE A 98 -1.33 11.46 -16.13
CA PHE A 98 -0.45 11.34 -14.98
C PHE A 98 0.96 10.98 -15.47
N GLY A 99 1.99 11.53 -14.83
CA GLY A 99 3.39 11.24 -15.12
C GLY A 99 4.22 11.32 -13.85
N GLU A 100 5.24 10.46 -13.77
CA GLU A 100 6.22 10.49 -12.67
C GLU A 100 7.34 11.49 -12.98
N LEU A 101 7.69 12.34 -12.02
CA LEU A 101 8.84 13.24 -12.13
C LEU A 101 10.02 12.64 -11.35
N ASN A 102 11.05 12.17 -12.05
CA ASN A 102 12.29 11.71 -11.44
C ASN A 102 13.32 12.85 -11.44
N VAL A 103 13.62 13.39 -10.27
CA VAL A 103 14.67 14.41 -10.11
C VAL A 103 16.02 13.71 -10.09
N ILE A 104 16.77 13.76 -11.20
CA ILE A 104 18.15 13.30 -11.25
C ILE A 104 19.02 14.45 -10.72
N LEU A 105 19.57 14.29 -9.52
CA LEU A 105 20.65 15.14 -9.02
C LEU A 105 21.92 14.80 -9.80
N THR A 106 22.32 15.64 -10.75
CA THR A 106 23.63 15.52 -11.39
C THR A 106 24.70 15.99 -10.39
N GLU A 107 25.55 15.08 -9.93
CA GLU A 107 26.76 15.42 -9.19
C GLU A 107 27.75 16.15 -10.12
N ASN A 108 27.77 17.47 -10.08
CA ASN A 108 28.90 18.26 -10.57
C ASN A 108 29.42 19.16 -9.44
N LEU A 109 30.16 18.55 -8.50
CA LEU A 109 30.91 19.24 -7.45
C LEU A 109 32.43 19.00 -7.54
N LYS A 110 32.95 18.57 -8.69
CA LYS A 110 34.39 18.32 -8.88
C LYS A 110 35.17 19.40 -9.64
N GLU A 111 34.55 20.51 -10.05
CA GLU A 111 35.23 21.60 -10.79
C GLU A 111 35.39 22.92 -10.01
N ILE A 112 35.12 22.97 -8.70
CA ILE A 112 35.32 24.20 -7.87
C ILE A 112 36.21 23.92 -6.64
N MET A 113 37.31 23.19 -6.80
CA MET A 113 38.44 23.22 -5.86
C MET A 113 39.76 23.28 -6.61
#